data_AF-A0A9D6MEI8-F1
#
_entry.id   AF-A0A9D6MEI8-F1
#
_cell.length_a   1.000
_cell.length_b   1.000
_cell.length_c   1.000
_cell.angle_alpha   90.00
_cell.angle_beta   90.00
_cell.angle_gamma   90.00
#
_symmetry.space_group_name_H-M   'P 1'
#
loop_
_entity.id
_entity.type
_entity.pdbx_description
1 polymer ?
#
loop_
_entity_poly.entity_id
_entity_poly.type
_entity_poly.pdbx_seq_one_letter_code
_entity_poly.pdbx_strand_id
1 'polypeptide(L)'
;MATMIAIPDELVQQVKSVVTTSQAEVEKFFVEAARKRLREIRAKQMEAEYHRTHARLSPRQVYNKMLAEIAGYEAKYHMPTDRFVGDFESGIIEDDPFDYYKWRGAYYTLRSVEAKHGFRREVVADVERAV
;
A
#
# COMPACT_ATOMS: atom_id res chain seq x y z
N MET A 1 26.47 -4.19 -12.56
CA MET A 1 26.03 -4.65 -13.90
C MET A 1 24.80 -3.85 -14.29
N ALA A 2 24.80 -3.19 -15.45
CA ALA A 2 23.63 -2.49 -15.99
C ALA A 2 22.89 -3.44 -16.93
N THR A 3 21.60 -3.70 -16.67
CA THR A 3 20.76 -4.54 -17.52
C THR A 3 20.23 -3.68 -18.66
N MET A 4 20.61 -3.99 -19.91
CA MET A 4 20.07 -3.31 -21.09
C MET A 4 18.72 -3.91 -21.47
N ILE A 5 17.72 -3.05 -21.67
CA ILE A 5 16.37 -3.42 -22.09
C ILE A 5 16.13 -2.78 -23.46
N ALA A 6 15.75 -3.58 -24.45
CA ALA A 6 15.41 -3.05 -25.76
C ALA A 6 14.02 -2.39 -25.69
N ILE A 7 13.95 -1.08 -25.92
CA ILE A 7 12.71 -0.32 -26.01
C ILE A 7 12.52 0.09 -27.48
N PRO A 8 11.34 -0.14 -28.08
CA PRO A 8 11.05 0.32 -29.43
C PRO A 8 11.30 1.83 -29.61
N ASP A 9 11.96 2.22 -30.69
CA ASP A 9 12.32 3.62 -30.97
C ASP A 9 11.11 4.55 -31.01
N GLU A 10 9.97 4.05 -31.50
CA GLU A 10 8.69 4.79 -31.52
C GLU A 10 8.25 5.22 -30.11
N LEU A 11 8.43 4.34 -29.11
CA LEU A 11 8.09 4.65 -27.71
C LEU A 11 9.07 5.66 -27.12
N VAL A 12 10.35 5.57 -27.46
CA VAL A 12 11.36 6.55 -27.02
C VAL A 12 11.05 7.93 -27.58
N GLN A 13 10.65 8.02 -28.86
CA GLN A 13 10.25 9.28 -29.49
C GLN A 13 8.97 9.86 -28.87
N GLN A 14 7.98 9.03 -28.55
CA GLN A 14 6.79 9.46 -27.83
C GLN A 14 7.13 10.02 -26.44
N VAL A 15 8.02 9.36 -25.68
CA VAL A 15 8.44 9.86 -24.36
C VAL A 15 9.21 11.17 -24.49
N LYS A 16 10.12 11.31 -25.46
CA LYS A 16 10.82 12.58 -25.75
C LYS A 16 9.89 13.72 -26.15
N SER A 17 8.68 13.44 -26.61
CA SER A 17 7.68 14.47 -26.90
C SER A 17 6.95 15.00 -25.66
N VAL A 18 7.04 14.26 -24.54
CA VAL A 18 6.36 14.57 -23.25
C VAL A 18 7.35 15.07 -22.20
N VAL A 19 8.60 14.60 -22.24
CA VAL A 19 9.66 14.93 -21.29
C VAL A 19 10.79 15.66 -22.01
N THR A 20 11.42 16.66 -21.39
CA THR A 20 12.51 17.44 -21.98
C THR A 20 13.62 16.53 -22.54
N THR A 21 14.29 17.01 -23.59
CA THR A 21 15.02 16.20 -24.58
C THR A 21 16.22 15.41 -24.05
N SER A 22 16.58 15.54 -22.76
CA SER A 22 17.75 14.86 -22.24
C SER A 22 17.52 13.36 -22.04
N GLN A 23 18.53 12.56 -22.37
CA GLN A 23 18.44 11.10 -22.25
C GLN A 23 18.22 10.65 -20.79
N ALA A 24 18.77 11.40 -19.82
CA ALA A 24 18.58 11.14 -18.39
C ALA A 24 17.12 11.33 -17.94
N GLU A 25 16.40 12.30 -18.49
CA GLU A 25 14.97 12.52 -18.18
C GLU A 25 14.09 11.41 -18.76
N VAL A 26 14.42 10.94 -19.97
CA VAL A 26 13.74 9.81 -20.61
C VAL A 26 13.95 8.53 -19.80
N GLU A 27 15.17 8.24 -19.36
CA GLU A 27 15.47 7.10 -18.49
C GLU A 27 14.72 7.19 -17.16
N LYS A 28 14.71 8.38 -16.53
CA LYS A 28 13.96 8.63 -15.30
C LYS A 28 12.47 8.35 -15.48
N PHE A 29 11.88 8.78 -16.59
CA PHE A 29 10.48 8.51 -16.92
C PHE A 29 10.20 7.00 -16.99
N PHE A 30 11.03 6.22 -17.68
CA PHE A 30 10.85 4.77 -17.76
C PHE A 30 11.00 4.08 -16.39
N VAL A 31 11.96 4.53 -15.57
CA VAL A 31 12.13 4.00 -14.21
C VAL A 31 10.91 4.32 -13.34
N GLU A 32 10.38 5.55 -13.40
CA GLU A 32 9.18 5.94 -12.66
C GLU A 32 7.93 5.19 -13.14
N ALA A 33 7.77 5.01 -14.44
CA ALA A 33 6.70 4.22 -15.02
C ALA A 33 6.78 2.75 -14.60
N ALA A 34 7.98 2.15 -14.61
CA ALA A 34 8.21 0.79 -14.13
C ALA A 34 7.89 0.65 -12.64
N ARG A 35 8.34 1.61 -11.81
CA ARG A 35 7.99 1.67 -10.37
C ARG A 35 6.48 1.78 -10.17
N LYS A 36 5.80 2.63 -10.92
CA LYS A 36 4.33 2.74 -10.87
C LYS A 36 3.66 1.43 -11.24
N ARG A 37 4.13 0.76 -12.30
CA ARG A 37 3.55 -0.52 -12.73
C ARG A 37 3.78 -1.64 -11.72
N LEU A 38 4.96 -1.70 -11.11
CA LEU A 38 5.23 -2.62 -10.01
C LEU A 38 4.32 -2.37 -8.81
N ARG A 39 4.06 -1.09 -8.47
CA ARG A 39 3.10 -0.70 -7.42
C ARG A 39 1.69 -1.20 -7.73
N GLU A 40 1.22 -1.01 -8.96
CA GLU A 40 -0.09 -1.52 -9.40
C GLU A 40 -0.18 -3.06 -9.33
N ILE A 41 0.88 -3.77 -9.73
CA ILE A 41 0.94 -5.23 -9.67
C ILE A 41 0.90 -5.70 -8.21
N ARG A 42 1.73 -5.12 -7.34
CA ARG A 42 1.75 -5.46 -5.90
C ARG A 42 0.41 -5.19 -5.25
N ALA A 43 -0.23 -4.05 -5.55
CA ALA A 43 -1.56 -3.74 -5.05
C ALA A 43 -2.61 -4.80 -5.47
N LYS A 44 -2.62 -5.20 -6.75
CA LYS A 44 -3.51 -6.25 -7.26
C LYS A 44 -3.23 -7.62 -6.63
N GLN A 45 -1.96 -7.96 -6.42
CA GLN A 45 -1.58 -9.21 -5.77
C GLN A 45 -2.04 -9.24 -4.31
N MET A 46 -1.88 -8.13 -3.59
CA MET A 46 -2.35 -8.00 -2.21
C MET A 46 -3.87 -8.07 -2.12
N GLU A 47 -4.60 -7.44 -3.04
CA GLU A 47 -6.06 -7.53 -3.13
C GLU A 47 -6.52 -8.96 -3.43
N ALA A 48 -5.86 -9.65 -4.36
CA ALA A 48 -6.17 -11.04 -4.69
C ALA A 48 -5.83 -12.01 -3.57
N GLU A 49 -4.72 -11.78 -2.86
CA GLU A 49 -4.37 -12.53 -1.65
C GLU A 49 -5.42 -12.27 -0.57
N TYR A 50 -5.78 -11.01 -0.33
CA TYR A 50 -6.85 -10.64 0.58
C TYR A 50 -8.15 -11.41 0.28
N HIS A 51 -8.63 -11.39 -0.96
CA HIS A 51 -9.83 -12.14 -1.32
C HIS A 51 -9.71 -13.64 -1.06
N ARG A 52 -8.54 -14.25 -1.28
CA ARG A 52 -8.33 -15.69 -1.02
C ARG A 52 -8.30 -16.03 0.46
N THR A 53 -7.54 -15.27 1.27
CA THR A 53 -7.36 -15.55 2.70
C THR A 53 -8.60 -15.20 3.50
N HIS A 54 -9.36 -14.19 3.06
CA HIS A 54 -10.54 -13.69 3.77
C HIS A 54 -11.87 -14.27 3.29
N ALA A 55 -11.91 -15.02 2.17
CA ALA A 55 -13.12 -15.73 1.74
C ALA A 55 -13.67 -16.74 2.77
N ARG A 56 -12.82 -17.21 3.70
CA ARG A 56 -13.21 -18.18 4.75
C ARG A 56 -13.52 -17.54 6.10
N LEU A 57 -13.32 -16.23 6.25
CA LEU A 57 -13.50 -15.52 7.50
C LEU A 57 -14.79 -14.68 7.46
N SER A 58 -15.51 -14.65 8.58
CA SER A 58 -16.60 -13.69 8.74
C SER A 58 -16.06 -12.26 8.71
N PRO A 59 -16.84 -11.26 8.26
CA PRO A 59 -16.41 -9.86 8.23
C PRO A 59 -15.87 -9.37 9.58
N ARG A 60 -16.45 -9.82 10.71
CA ARG A 60 -15.99 -9.46 12.06
C ARG A 60 -14.62 -10.06 12.40
N GLN A 61 -14.34 -11.29 11.96
CA GLN A 61 -13.01 -11.89 12.13
C GLN A 61 -11.95 -11.16 11.31
N VAL A 62 -12.29 -10.74 10.08
CA VAL A 62 -11.41 -9.91 9.25
C VAL A 62 -11.13 -8.57 9.94
N TYR A 63 -12.17 -7.91 10.43
CA TYR A 63 -12.07 -6.65 11.17
C TYR A 63 -11.12 -6.76 12.37
N ASN A 64 -11.35 -7.74 13.25
CA ASN A 64 -10.52 -7.94 14.44
C ASN A 64 -9.07 -8.31 14.09
N LYS A 65 -8.87 -9.12 13.05
CA LYS A 65 -7.53 -9.47 12.57
C LYS A 65 -6.77 -8.24 12.09
N MET A 66 -7.40 -7.38 11.28
CA MET A 66 -6.76 -6.16 10.78
C MET A 66 -6.46 -5.17 11.91
N LEU A 67 -7.35 -5.04 12.91
CA LEU A 67 -7.07 -4.23 14.10
C LEU A 67 -5.81 -4.71 14.84
N ALA A 68 -5.66 -6.03 15.02
CA ALA A 68 -4.49 -6.60 15.67
C ALA A 68 -3.19 -6.41 14.86
N GLU A 69 -3.26 -6.59 13.54
CA GLU A 69 -2.11 -6.33 12.65
C GLU A 69 -1.69 -4.87 12.70
N ILE A 70 -2.63 -3.94 12.62
CA ILE A 70 -2.39 -2.50 12.74
C ILE A 70 -1.74 -2.16 14.08
N ALA A 71 -2.28 -2.66 15.20
CA ALA A 71 -1.69 -2.44 16.52
C ALA A 71 -0.25 -2.98 16.61
N GLY A 72 0.02 -4.13 15.97
CA GLY A 72 1.36 -4.69 15.86
C GLY A 72 2.34 -3.80 15.11
N TYR A 73 1.91 -3.19 14.00
CA TYR A 73 2.74 -2.25 13.25
C TYR A 73 2.99 -0.94 14.00
N GLU A 74 1.95 -0.37 14.63
CA GLU A 74 2.08 0.84 15.45
C GLU A 74 3.05 0.63 16.62
N ALA A 75 3.00 -0.54 17.26
CA ALA A 75 3.93 -0.91 18.32
C ALA A 75 5.36 -1.12 17.79
N LYS A 76 5.52 -1.78 16.65
CA LYS A 76 6.84 -2.07 16.04
C LYS A 76 7.56 -0.80 15.58
N TYR A 77 6.82 0.14 14.99
CA TYR A 77 7.39 1.34 14.37
C TYR A 77 7.22 2.60 15.21
N HIS A 78 6.57 2.50 16.38
CA HIS A 78 6.26 3.61 17.27
C HIS A 78 5.60 4.79 16.53
N MET A 79 4.74 4.50 15.55
CA MET A 79 4.12 5.46 14.67
C MET A 79 2.64 5.14 14.48
N PRO A 80 1.71 6.10 14.66
CA PRO A 80 0.30 5.88 14.37
C PRO A 80 0.05 5.56 12.89
N THR A 81 -0.88 4.65 12.61
CA THR A 81 -1.17 4.19 11.24
C THR A 81 -1.63 5.32 10.32
N ASP A 82 -2.48 6.23 10.80
CA ASP A 82 -2.96 7.35 9.98
C ASP A 82 -1.81 8.28 9.56
N ARG A 83 -0.83 8.49 10.45
CA ARG A 83 0.38 9.25 10.13
C ARG A 83 1.22 8.49 9.10
N PHE A 84 1.46 7.20 9.33
CA PHE A 84 2.20 6.36 8.40
C PHE A 84 1.60 6.41 6.99
N VAL A 85 0.28 6.24 6.85
CA VAL A 85 -0.38 6.25 5.54
C VAL A 85 -0.24 7.62 4.87
N GLY A 86 -0.39 8.72 5.60
CA GLY A 86 -0.17 10.07 5.05
C GLY A 86 1.27 10.31 4.59
N ASP A 87 2.25 9.92 5.40
CA ASP A 87 3.68 10.06 5.09
C ASP A 87 4.10 9.14 3.92
N PHE A 88 3.50 7.95 3.83
CA PHE A 88 3.73 7.01 2.72
C PHE A 88 3.12 7.50 1.41
N GLU A 89 1.89 8.02 1.44
CA GLU A 89 1.21 8.51 0.23
C GLU A 89 1.75 9.84 -0.30
N SER A 90 2.33 10.65 0.59
CA SER A 90 3.09 11.85 0.22
C SER A 90 4.51 11.54 -0.27
N GLY A 91 4.96 10.28 -0.18
CA GLY A 91 6.30 9.86 -0.62
C GLY A 91 7.42 10.28 0.32
N ILE A 92 7.12 10.66 1.57
CA ILE A 92 8.11 10.96 2.62
C ILE A 92 8.80 9.66 3.06
N ILE A 93 8.05 8.56 3.11
CA ILE A 93 8.56 7.24 3.44
C ILE A 93 8.84 6.48 2.13
N GLU A 94 10.09 6.06 1.93
CA GLU A 94 10.49 5.22 0.79
C GLU A 94 10.33 3.72 1.09
N ASP A 95 10.11 2.96 0.02
CA ASP A 95 9.49 1.63 -0.01
C ASP A 95 10.31 0.44 0.53
N ASP A 96 11.56 0.60 0.97
CA ASP A 96 12.43 -0.52 1.36
C ASP A 96 13.38 -0.13 2.50
N PRO A 97 13.73 -1.02 3.47
CA PRO A 97 13.47 -2.47 3.55
C PRO A 97 12.24 -2.91 4.39
N PHE A 98 11.18 -2.09 4.47
CA PHE A 98 10.13 -2.26 5.49
C PHE A 98 8.83 -2.90 4.99
N ASP A 99 8.05 -3.49 5.90
CA ASP A 99 6.75 -4.10 5.64
C ASP A 99 5.60 -3.08 5.50
N TYR A 100 5.90 -1.87 5.02
CA TYR A 100 4.97 -0.75 4.85
C TYR A 100 3.81 -1.05 3.90
N TYR A 101 4.05 -1.81 2.83
CA TYR A 101 2.95 -2.25 1.97
C TYR A 101 1.92 -3.10 2.71
N LYS A 102 2.36 -4.00 3.59
CA LYS A 102 1.46 -4.85 4.39
C LYS A 102 0.68 -4.01 5.38
N TRP A 103 1.34 -3.05 6.05
CA TRP A 103 0.69 -2.12 6.96
C TRP A 103 -0.39 -1.28 6.23
N ARG A 104 -0.05 -0.71 5.08
CA ARG A 104 -0.98 0.02 4.22
C ARG A 104 -2.14 -0.86 3.76
N GLY A 105 -1.87 -2.11 3.39
CA GLY A 105 -2.88 -3.09 3.03
C GLY A 105 -3.87 -3.38 4.16
N ALA A 106 -3.36 -3.59 5.37
CA ALA A 106 -4.19 -3.83 6.55
C ALA A 106 -5.09 -2.63 6.87
N TYR A 107 -4.55 -1.40 6.76
CA TYR A 107 -5.32 -0.16 6.91
C TYR A 107 -6.49 -0.07 5.92
N TYR A 108 -6.21 -0.15 4.61
CA TYR A 108 -7.26 -0.02 3.60
C TYR A 108 -8.29 -1.15 3.66
N THR A 109 -7.85 -2.33 4.06
CA THR A 109 -8.75 -3.45 4.34
C THR A 109 -9.69 -3.12 5.49
N LEU A 110 -9.16 -2.65 6.62
CA LEU A 110 -9.96 -2.26 7.79
C LEU A 110 -11.03 -1.23 7.38
N ARG A 111 -10.63 -0.16 6.69
CA ARG A 111 -11.53 0.91 6.23
C ARG A 111 -12.62 0.40 5.29
N SER A 112 -12.28 -0.51 4.38
CA SER A 112 -13.25 -1.14 3.47
C SER A 112 -14.29 -1.95 4.22
N VAL A 113 -13.86 -2.77 5.20
CA VAL A 113 -14.77 -3.58 6.02
C VAL A 113 -15.65 -2.70 6.92
N GLU A 114 -15.11 -1.63 7.52
CA GLU A 114 -15.87 -0.64 8.29
C GLU A 114 -16.96 0.01 7.45
N ALA A 115 -16.61 0.52 6.25
CA ALA A 115 -17.54 1.18 5.35
C ALA A 115 -18.67 0.24 4.88
N LYS A 116 -18.34 -1.03 4.60
CA LYS A 116 -19.30 -2.00 4.04
C LYS A 116 -20.23 -2.59 5.10
N HIS A 117 -19.75 -2.80 6.33
CA HIS A 117 -20.50 -3.51 7.37
C HIS A 117 -20.91 -2.63 8.55
N GLY A 118 -20.61 -1.32 8.51
CA GLY A 118 -20.96 -0.38 9.56
C GLY A 118 -20.23 -0.62 10.88
N PHE A 119 -19.13 -1.40 10.86
CA PHE A 119 -18.32 -1.58 12.05
C PHE A 119 -17.69 -0.24 12.43
N ARG A 120 -17.79 0.08 13.70
CA ARG A 120 -17.03 1.16 14.32
C ARG A 120 -16.14 0.54 15.36
N ARG A 121 -14.99 1.17 15.58
CA ARG A 121 -14.19 0.96 16.77
C ARG A 121 -15.02 1.53 17.92
N GLU A 122 -16.02 0.77 18.39
CA GLU A 122 -16.59 1.01 19.71
C GLU A 122 -15.38 1.07 20.63
N VAL A 123 -15.17 2.23 21.21
CA VAL A 123 -14.10 2.44 22.17
C VAL A 123 -14.32 1.35 23.21
N VAL A 124 -13.43 0.35 23.24
CA VAL A 124 -13.38 -0.68 24.27
C VAL A 124 -12.86 0.01 25.55
N ALA A 125 -13.61 0.99 26.04
CA ALA A 125 -13.39 1.66 27.33
C ALA A 125 -14.59 1.46 28.26
N ASP A 126 -15.73 0.97 27.77
CA ASP A 126 -16.91 0.73 28.61
C ASP A 126 -17.03 -0.72 29.12
N VAL A 127 -16.14 -1.63 28.71
CA VAL A 127 -16.11 -3.01 29.24
C VAL A 127 -15.17 -3.16 30.44
N GLU A 128 -14.16 -2.30 30.59
CA GLU A 128 -13.24 -2.33 31.75
C GLU A 128 -13.70 -1.46 32.94
N ARG A 129 -14.85 -0.78 32.84
CA ARG A 129 -15.46 -0.04 33.97
C ARG A 129 -16.60 -0.79 34.68
N ALA A 130 -16.89 -2.02 34.25
CA ALA A 130 -17.96 -2.85 34.81
C ALA A 130 -17.44 -4.18 35.42
N VAL A 131 -16.16 -4.24 35.80
CA VAL A 131 -15.59 -5.33 36.62
C VAL A 131 -14.99 -4.74 37.88
#